data_AF-A0A929J2X9-F1
#
_entry.id   AF-A0A929J2X9-F1
#
_cell.length_a   1.000
_cell.length_b   1.000
_cell.length_c   1.000
_cell.angle_alpha   90.00
_cell.angle_beta   90.00
_cell.angle_gamma   90.00
#
_symmetry.space_group_name_H-M   'P 1'
#
loop_
_entity.id
_entity.type
_entity.pdbx_description
1 polymer ?
#
loop_
_entity_poly.entity_id
_entity_poly.type
_entity_poly.pdbx_seq_one_letter_code
_entity_poly.pdbx_strand_id
1 'polypeptide(L)'
;MKLTIYQILTLILLFTPKYVASETTPYLIHACHLKSLLTVANSQVYAEVKSREQANIAAEISAKIVNITIEVGNKVMKGDILFSLDDRQWQLQLKQLIANIKGIKARHKLATYKLKQRIKLHKG
;
A
#
# COMPACT_ATOMS: atom_id res chain seq x y z
N MET A 1 -99.36 -53.39 -13.94
CA MET A 1 -98.63 -53.08 -15.18
C MET A 1 -97.52 -52.11 -14.81
N LYS A 2 -96.29 -52.61 -14.63
CA LYS A 2 -95.10 -51.83 -14.26
C LYS A 2 -94.62 -51.06 -15.50
N LEU A 3 -94.48 -49.75 -15.40
CA LEU A 3 -93.50 -49.01 -16.20
C LEU A 3 -92.96 -47.86 -15.35
N THR A 4 -91.64 -47.85 -15.25
CA THR A 4 -90.85 -47.40 -14.12
C THR A 4 -90.44 -45.94 -14.22
N ILE A 5 -90.58 -45.21 -13.12
CA ILE A 5 -90.09 -43.83 -12.88
C ILE A 5 -88.61 -43.63 -13.26
N TYR A 6 -87.83 -44.73 -13.25
CA TYR A 6 -86.45 -44.77 -13.71
C TYR A 6 -86.25 -44.39 -15.18
N GLN A 7 -87.23 -44.63 -16.07
CA GLN A 7 -87.09 -44.26 -17.49
C GLN A 7 -87.24 -42.75 -17.74
N ILE A 8 -87.97 -42.03 -16.88
CA ILE A 8 -88.09 -40.57 -16.97
C ILE A 8 -86.83 -39.91 -16.37
N LEU A 9 -86.21 -40.54 -15.36
CA LEU A 9 -84.97 -40.05 -14.74
C LEU A 9 -83.74 -40.21 -15.66
N THR A 10 -83.66 -41.27 -16.47
CA THR A 10 -82.55 -41.45 -17.42
C THR A 10 -82.61 -40.51 -18.62
N LEU A 11 -83.79 -40.04 -19.03
CA LEU A 11 -83.91 -39.15 -20.18
C LEU A 11 -83.48 -37.70 -19.89
N ILE A 12 -83.61 -37.24 -18.64
CA ILE A 12 -83.20 -35.89 -18.22
C ILE A 12 -81.68 -35.74 -17.99
N LEU A 13 -80.96 -36.84 -17.76
CA LEU A 13 -79.50 -36.78 -17.54
C LEU A 13 -78.68 -36.60 -18.84
N LEU A 14 -79.30 -36.77 -20.02
CA LEU A 14 -78.60 -36.69 -21.31
C LEU A 14 -78.65 -35.32 -21.99
N PHE A 15 -79.30 -34.31 -21.38
CA PHE A 15 -79.55 -33.02 -22.02
C PHE A 15 -78.96 -31.81 -21.26
N THR A 16 -77.71 -31.92 -20.77
CA THR A 16 -76.94 -30.72 -20.36
C THR A 16 -75.96 -30.34 -21.48
N PRO A 17 -76.07 -29.13 -22.07
CA PRO A 17 -75.06 -28.68 -23.04
C PRO A 17 -73.71 -28.54 -22.33
N LYS A 18 -72.68 -29.23 -22.83
CA LYS A 18 -71.31 -29.11 -22.33
C LYS A 18 -70.78 -27.73 -22.71
N TYR A 19 -70.81 -26.80 -21.76
CA TYR A 19 -70.15 -25.51 -21.90
C TYR A 19 -68.64 -25.73 -21.76
N VAL A 20 -67.91 -25.65 -22.87
CA VAL A 20 -66.43 -25.68 -22.85
C VAL A 20 -65.97 -24.25 -22.58
N ALA A 21 -65.64 -23.95 -21.33
CA ALA A 21 -64.88 -22.76 -20.99
C ALA A 21 -63.41 -23.01 -21.36
N SER A 22 -62.89 -22.26 -22.32
CA SER A 22 -61.45 -22.29 -22.64
C SER A 22 -60.66 -21.57 -21.54
N GLU A 23 -59.89 -22.33 -20.77
CA GLU A 23 -59.03 -21.82 -19.71
C GLU A 23 -57.76 -21.17 -20.28
N THR A 24 -57.79 -19.86 -20.55
CA THR A 24 -56.58 -19.08 -20.79
C THR A 24 -56.02 -18.63 -19.44
N THR A 25 -55.27 -19.50 -18.76
CA THR A 25 -54.59 -19.11 -17.52
C THR A 25 -53.42 -18.18 -17.85
N PRO A 26 -53.45 -16.89 -17.47
CA PRO A 26 -52.28 -16.04 -17.65
C PRO A 26 -51.17 -16.57 -16.74
N TYR A 27 -50.12 -17.14 -17.33
CA TYR A 27 -48.92 -17.50 -16.58
C TYR A 27 -48.27 -16.23 -16.04
N LEU A 28 -48.07 -16.18 -14.73
CA LEU A 28 -47.47 -15.04 -14.04
C LEU A 28 -46.00 -14.94 -14.44
N ILE A 29 -45.68 -13.98 -15.29
CA ILE A 29 -44.29 -13.63 -15.61
C ILE A 29 -43.81 -12.60 -14.59
N HIS A 30 -42.88 -13.03 -13.74
CA HIS A 30 -42.22 -12.15 -12.78
C HIS A 30 -41.09 -11.41 -13.49
N ALA A 31 -41.39 -10.25 -14.08
CA ALA A 31 -40.37 -9.36 -14.63
C ALA A 31 -39.70 -8.60 -13.47
N CYS A 32 -38.49 -9.02 -13.09
CA CYS A 32 -37.70 -8.31 -12.08
C CYS A 32 -36.76 -7.32 -12.77
N HIS A 33 -36.79 -6.06 -12.34
CA HIS A 33 -35.97 -5.01 -12.95
C HIS A 33 -34.49 -5.25 -12.65
N LEU A 34 -33.66 -5.34 -13.71
CA LEU A 34 -32.24 -5.73 -13.65
C LEU A 34 -31.39 -4.88 -12.69
N LYS A 35 -31.81 -3.64 -12.39
CA LYS A 35 -31.12 -2.76 -11.41
C LYS A 35 -30.98 -3.40 -10.01
N SER A 36 -31.88 -4.28 -9.62
CA SER A 36 -31.83 -5.00 -8.33
C SER A 36 -30.81 -6.15 -8.30
N LEU A 37 -30.34 -6.60 -9.47
CA LEU A 37 -29.33 -7.66 -9.62
C LEU A 37 -27.90 -7.10 -9.75
N LEU A 38 -27.72 -5.77 -9.76
CA LEU A 38 -26.40 -5.13 -9.72
C LEU A 38 -25.87 -5.16 -8.28
N THR A 39 -25.62 -6.35 -7.75
CA THR A 39 -24.85 -6.51 -6.51
C THR A 39 -23.38 -6.27 -6.83
N VAL A 40 -22.89 -5.08 -6.49
CA VAL A 40 -21.45 -4.81 -6.45
C VAL A 40 -20.86 -5.77 -5.42
N ALA A 41 -20.02 -6.71 -5.86
CA ALA A 41 -19.37 -7.66 -4.98
C ALA A 41 -18.51 -6.88 -3.96
N ASN A 42 -18.99 -6.78 -2.73
CA ASN A 42 -18.24 -6.22 -1.61
C ASN A 42 -17.57 -7.39 -0.90
N SER A 43 -16.26 -7.55 -1.10
CA SER A 43 -15.45 -8.51 -0.35
C SER A 43 -14.67 -7.78 0.74
N GLN A 44 -14.84 -8.25 1.97
CA GLN A 44 -14.01 -7.82 3.09
C GLN A 44 -12.73 -8.63 3.08
N VAL A 45 -11.60 -7.93 3.03
CA VAL A 45 -10.26 -8.55 3.03
C VAL A 45 -9.50 -8.02 4.23
N TYR A 46 -8.76 -8.90 4.90
CA TYR A 46 -7.84 -8.49 5.96
C TYR A 46 -6.65 -7.77 5.33
N ALA A 47 -6.40 -6.55 5.77
CA ALA A 47 -5.26 -5.74 5.36
C ALA A 47 -4.48 -5.28 6.59
N GLU A 48 -3.17 -5.08 6.40
CA GLU A 48 -2.27 -4.57 7.43
C GLU A 48 -1.96 -3.10 7.13
N VAL A 49 -2.10 -2.23 8.12
CA VAL A 49 -1.66 -0.83 8.01
C VAL A 49 -0.16 -0.79 8.25
N LYS A 50 0.59 -0.41 7.22
CA LYS A 50 2.04 -0.18 7.31
C LYS A 50 2.34 1.31 7.37
N SER A 51 3.41 1.66 8.07
CA SER A 51 3.92 3.03 8.03
C SER A 51 4.28 3.38 6.59
N ARG A 52 3.94 4.62 6.18
CA ARG A 52 4.38 5.12 4.88
C ARG A 52 5.90 5.15 4.80
N GLU A 53 6.55 5.55 5.88
CA GLU A 53 8.01 5.62 6.01
C GLU A 53 8.43 4.98 7.33
N GLN A 54 9.37 4.04 7.29
CA GLN A 54 9.94 3.42 8.48
C GLN A 54 11.46 3.55 8.41
N ALA A 55 12.02 4.42 9.26
CA ALA A 55 13.45 4.63 9.35
C ALA A 55 14.05 3.66 10.39
N ASN A 56 14.96 2.80 9.95
CA ASN A 56 15.81 2.03 10.85
C ASN A 56 17.12 2.80 11.07
N ILE A 57 17.35 3.29 12.29
CA ILE A 57 18.51 4.12 12.61
C ILE A 57 19.65 3.24 13.10
N ALA A 58 20.75 3.26 12.37
CA ALA A 58 22.01 2.62 12.75
C ALA A 58 23.13 3.66 12.79
N ALA A 59 24.11 3.44 13.66
CA ALA A 59 25.32 4.26 13.67
C ALA A 59 26.17 3.95 12.44
N GLU A 60 26.70 5.00 11.79
CA GLU A 60 27.60 4.86 10.64
C GLU A 60 28.97 4.30 11.04
N ILE A 61 29.39 4.54 12.27
CA ILE A 61 30.66 4.09 12.84
C ILE A 61 30.42 3.14 14.01
N SER A 62 31.31 2.18 14.17
CA SER A 62 31.38 1.34 15.37
C SER A 62 32.06 2.14 16.48
N ALA A 63 31.29 2.49 17.52
CA ALA A 63 31.77 3.21 18.68
C ALA A 63 30.91 2.90 19.91
N LYS A 64 31.45 3.19 21.10
CA LYS A 64 30.71 3.04 22.35
C LYS A 64 29.66 4.16 22.47
N ILE A 65 28.45 3.82 22.90
CA ILE A 65 27.42 4.81 23.24
C ILE A 65 27.82 5.49 24.57
N VAL A 66 27.88 6.82 24.54
CA VAL A 66 28.18 7.68 25.70
C VAL A 66 26.90 8.09 26.41
N ASN A 67 25.87 8.47 25.65
CA ASN A 67 24.61 8.93 26.20
C ASN A 67 23.44 8.59 25.27
N ILE A 68 22.27 8.36 25.86
CA ILE A 68 20.99 8.20 25.16
C ILE A 68 20.07 9.30 25.69
N THR A 69 19.60 10.18 24.80
CA THR A 69 18.87 11.41 25.17
C THR A 69 17.35 11.25 25.01
N ILE A 70 16.90 10.13 24.44
CA ILE A 70 15.52 9.90 24.04
C ILE A 70 14.98 8.61 24.67
N GLU A 71 13.69 8.61 24.99
CA GLU A 71 12.98 7.44 25.50
C GLU A 71 12.02 6.87 24.45
N VAL A 72 11.62 5.62 24.65
CA VAL A 72 10.69 4.93 23.75
C VAL A 72 9.33 5.62 23.78
N GLY A 73 8.79 5.94 22.60
CA GLY A 73 7.51 6.62 22.44
C GLY A 73 7.62 8.14 22.27
N ASN A 74 8.81 8.73 22.46
CA ASN A 74 9.00 10.15 22.22
C ASN A 74 8.90 10.49 20.73
N LYS A 75 8.32 11.65 20.44
CA LYS A 75 8.32 12.22 19.09
C LYS A 75 9.63 12.96 18.86
N VAL A 76 10.21 12.76 17.68
CA VAL A 76 11.50 13.36 17.28
C VAL A 76 11.35 14.06 15.94
N MET A 77 12.13 15.11 15.74
CA MET A 77 12.23 15.86 14.50
C MET A 77 13.56 15.59 13.80
N LYS A 78 13.63 15.90 12.51
CA LYS A 78 14.87 15.79 11.74
C LYS A 78 15.94 16.69 12.35
N GLY A 79 17.08 16.11 12.68
CA GLY A 79 18.23 16.80 13.27
C GLY A 79 18.35 16.62 14.78
N ASP A 80 17.35 16.01 15.44
CA ASP A 80 17.42 15.73 16.86
C ASP A 80 18.48 14.67 17.16
N ILE A 81 19.21 14.89 18.26
CA ILE A 81 20.23 13.97 18.73
C ILE A 81 19.56 12.87 19.54
N LEU A 82 19.54 11.65 19.01
CA LEU A 82 18.96 10.49 19.66
C LEU A 82 19.92 9.88 20.69
N PHE A 83 21.19 9.74 20.32
CA PHE A 83 22.27 9.22 21.16
C PHE A 83 23.61 9.83 20.74
N SER A 84 24.58 9.79 21.65
CA SER A 84 25.94 10.27 21.41
C SER A 84 26.94 9.11 21.49
N LEU A 85 27.89 9.10 20.57
CA LEU A 85 28.94 8.08 20.48
C LEU A 85 30.28 8.64 20.96
N ASP A 86 31.15 7.77 21.47
CA ASP A 86 32.54 8.11 21.80
C ASP A 86 33.33 8.30 20.50
N ASP A 87 33.58 9.55 20.15
CA ASP A 87 34.22 9.93 18.90
C ASP A 87 35.73 10.21 19.05
N ARG A 88 36.33 10.01 20.22
CA ARG A 88 37.72 10.44 20.50
C ARG A 88 38.75 9.89 19.52
N GLN A 89 38.64 8.60 19.19
CA GLN A 89 39.53 7.94 18.22
C GLN A 89 39.33 8.50 16.81
N TRP A 90 38.08 8.71 16.42
CA TRP A 90 37.72 9.27 15.12
C TRP A 90 38.16 10.73 14.98
N GLN A 91 38.02 11.53 16.03
CA GLN A 91 38.52 12.90 16.09
C GLN A 91 40.05 12.96 15.95
N LEU A 92 40.77 12.04 16.58
CA LEU A 92 42.23 11.97 16.45
C LEU A 92 42.64 11.61 15.02
N GLN A 93 41.99 10.61 14.41
CA GLN A 93 42.23 10.22 13.02
C GLN A 93 41.91 11.37 12.05
N LEU A 94 40.80 12.07 12.27
CA LEU A 94 40.40 13.22 11.47
C LEU A 94 41.47 14.33 11.53
N LYS A 95 41.97 14.65 12.74
CA LYS A 95 43.05 15.63 12.92
C LYS A 95 44.33 15.22 12.17
N GLN A 96 44.71 13.95 12.24
CA GLN A 96 45.88 13.43 11.52
C GLN A 96 45.71 13.56 10.00
N LEU A 97 44.54 13.20 9.48
CA LEU A 97 44.23 13.31 8.05
C LEU A 97 44.26 14.77 7.58
N ILE A 98 43.70 15.70 8.36
CA ILE A 98 43.74 17.13 8.05
C ILE A 98 45.18 17.65 7.99
N ALA A 99 46.04 17.25 8.94
CA ALA A 99 47.46 17.62 8.94
C ALA A 99 48.18 17.05 7.70
N ASN A 100 47.90 15.80 7.33
CA ASN A 100 48.44 15.17 6.13
C ASN A 100 48.02 15.93 4.86
N ILE A 101 46.73 16.27 4.73
CA ILE A 101 46.19 17.06 3.61
C ILE A 101 46.88 18.43 3.54
N LYS A 102 47.08 19.10 4.68
CA LYS A 102 47.78 20.40 4.73
C LYS A 102 49.21 20.28 4.22
N GLY A 103 49.94 19.25 4.64
CA GLY A 103 51.29 18.97 4.16
C GLY A 103 51.36 18.71 2.66
N ILE A 104 50.43 17.89 2.13
CA ILE A 104 50.33 17.61 0.69
C ILE A 104 50.04 18.89 -0.10
N LYS A 105 49.06 19.69 0.35
CA LYS A 105 48.70 20.97 -0.28
C LYS A 105 49.88 21.95 -0.32
N ALA A 106 50.67 22.03 0.76
CA ALA A 106 51.85 22.88 0.81
C ALA A 106 52.92 22.43 -0.21
N ARG A 107 53.19 21.13 -0.30
CA ARG A 107 54.13 20.57 -1.29
C ARG A 107 53.66 20.81 -2.71
N HIS A 108 52.37 20.59 -2.99
CA HIS A 108 51.77 20.87 -4.29
C HIS A 108 51.90 22.35 -4.66
N LYS A 109 51.57 23.26 -3.74
CA LYS A 109 51.74 24.71 -3.93
C LYS A 109 53.18 25.08 -4.23
N LEU A 110 54.15 24.51 -3.52
CA LEU A 110 55.56 24.75 -3.78
C LEU A 110 55.99 24.25 -5.16
N ALA A 111 55.57 23.04 -5.55
CA ALA A 111 55.90 22.45 -6.85
C ALA A 111 55.33 23.31 -8.01
N THR A 112 54.08 23.72 -7.91
CA THR A 112 53.44 24.61 -8.90
C THR A 112 54.11 25.98 -8.98
N TYR A 113 54.50 26.56 -7.85
CA TYR A 113 55.25 27.82 -7.83
C TYR A 113 56.61 27.69 -8.54
N LYS A 114 57.37 26.64 -8.23
CA LYS A 114 58.66 26.35 -8.88
C LYS A 114 58.50 26.17 -10.39
N LEU A 115 57.45 25.48 -10.83
CA LEU A 115 57.16 25.31 -12.26
C LEU A 115 56.89 26.66 -12.95
N LYS A 116 56.02 27.50 -12.36
CA LYS A 116 55.71 28.84 -12.89
C LYS A 116 56.96 29.70 -13.02
N GLN A 117 57.84 29.68 -12.02
CA GLN A 117 59.09 30.45 -12.04
C GLN A 117 60.01 30.00 -13.18
N ARG A 118 60.18 28.69 -13.37
CA ARG A 118 61.00 28.15 -14.48
C ARG A 118 60.46 28.54 -15.85
N ILE A 119 59.15 28.47 -16.06
CA ILE A 119 58.52 28.87 -17.33
C ILE A 119 58.75 30.36 -17.61
N LYS A 120 58.68 31.22 -16.58
CA LYS A 120 58.91 32.66 -16.75
C LYS A 120 60.34 32.97 -17.17
N LEU A 121 61.32 32.31 -16.55
CA LEU A 121 62.74 32.49 -16.87
C LEU A 121 63.14 31.94 -18.24
N HIS A 122 62.41 30.95 -18.77
CA HIS A 122 62.68 30.39 -20.10
C HIS A 122 62.10 31.24 -21.25
N LYS A 123 61.12 32.12 -20.98
CA LYS A 123 60.40 32.90 -22.00
C LYS A 123 60.90 34.35 -22.16
N GLY A 124 61.84 34.81 -21.34
CA GLY A 124 62.48 36.12 -21.44
C GLY A 124 63.94 35.96 -21.83
#